data_AF-A0A1Q4FVK1-F1
#
_entry.id   AF-A0A1Q4FVK1-F1
#
_cell.length_a   1.000
_cell.length_b   1.000
_cell.length_c   1.000
_cell.angle_alpha   90.00
_cell.angle_beta   90.00
_cell.angle_gamma   90.00
#
_symmetry.space_group_name_H-M   'P 1'
#
loop_
_entity.id
_entity.type
_entity.pdbx_description
1 polymer ?
#
loop_
_entity_poly.entity_id
_entity_poly.type
_entity_poly.pdbx_seq_one_letter_code
_entity_poly.pdbx_strand_id
1 'polypeptide(L)'
;MSNTGRKTPIALPLPYRFADTANEAHASIAAPDWENWTLERRNELTAFLSDHFPARDAEWSAIARRARSIVDEEVAPASARALTDLPPAAIAALTWDVANALMEAAYRDCRPPLFFTHLVEVYRAGHLPVGWDTERGALVIF
;
A
#
# COMPACT_ATOMS: atom_id res chain seq x y z
N MET A 1 -10.33 -9.30 7.43
CA MET A 1 -9.42 -10.05 6.54
C MET A 1 -9.54 -11.52 6.87
N SER A 2 -9.83 -12.40 5.91
CA SER A 2 -10.14 -13.82 6.15
C SER A 2 -8.94 -14.76 6.02
N ASN A 3 -7.80 -14.29 5.49
CA ASN A 3 -6.65 -15.11 5.14
C ASN A 3 -5.31 -14.65 5.74
N THR A 4 -5.29 -13.65 6.62
CA THR A 4 -4.06 -13.18 7.28
C THR A 4 -3.40 -14.34 8.03
N GLY A 5 -2.11 -14.56 7.79
CA GLY A 5 -1.33 -15.68 8.32
C GLY A 5 -1.51 -17.00 7.58
N ARG A 6 -2.35 -17.06 6.53
CA ARG A 6 -2.50 -18.24 5.66
C ARG A 6 -1.66 -18.06 4.40
N LYS A 7 -0.99 -19.12 3.94
CA LYS A 7 -0.19 -19.08 2.71
C LYS A 7 -1.04 -19.45 1.48
N THR A 8 -2.09 -18.66 1.22
CA THR A 8 -3.00 -18.86 0.08
C THR A 8 -2.52 -18.04 -1.12
N PRO A 9 -2.25 -18.64 -2.29
CA PRO A 9 -1.78 -17.89 -3.45
C PRO A 9 -2.71 -16.76 -3.87
N ILE A 10 -2.10 -15.62 -4.25
CA ILE A 10 -2.77 -14.43 -4.76
C ILE A 10 -2.31 -14.20 -6.21
N ALA A 11 -3.22 -13.81 -7.09
CA ALA A 11 -2.88 -13.36 -8.44
C ALA A 11 -2.37 -11.92 -8.38
N LEU A 12 -1.05 -11.74 -8.33
CA LEU A 12 -0.39 -10.44 -8.34
C LEU A 12 0.61 -10.36 -9.50
N PRO A 13 0.75 -9.20 -10.15
CA PRO A 13 1.78 -8.99 -11.17
C PRO A 13 3.17 -8.79 -10.55
N LEU A 14 3.26 -8.56 -9.24
CA LEU A 14 4.50 -8.43 -8.50
C LEU A 14 4.94 -9.79 -7.93
N PRO A 15 6.25 -10.12 -7.97
CA PRO A 15 6.77 -11.23 -7.18
C PRO A 15 6.44 -11.02 -5.70
N TYR A 16 6.07 -12.10 -5.01
CA TYR A 16 5.80 -12.06 -3.58
C TYR A 16 6.26 -13.33 -2.89
N ARG A 17 6.49 -13.22 -1.58
CA ARG A 17 6.67 -14.33 -0.66
C ARG A 17 5.81 -14.13 0.57
N PHE A 18 5.46 -15.23 1.23
CA PHE A 18 4.84 -15.14 2.54
C PHE A 18 5.91 -14.91 3.61
N ALA A 19 5.58 -14.15 4.64
CA ALA A 19 6.34 -14.17 5.90
C ALA A 19 6.31 -15.59 6.48
N ASP A 20 7.41 -16.00 7.09
CA ASP A 20 7.56 -17.32 7.69
C ASP A 20 6.93 -17.37 9.08
N THR A 21 6.88 -16.25 9.79
CA THR A 21 6.26 -16.14 11.10
C THR A 21 5.50 -14.83 11.28
N ALA A 22 4.54 -14.83 12.22
CA ALA A 22 3.88 -13.59 12.64
C ALA A 22 4.85 -12.57 13.22
N ASN A 23 5.93 -13.02 13.89
CA ASN A 23 6.97 -12.13 14.42
C ASN A 23 7.74 -11.42 13.31
N GLU A 24 8.08 -12.13 12.22
CA GLU A 24 8.68 -11.50 11.03
C GLU A 24 7.73 -10.45 10.44
N ALA A 25 6.45 -10.81 10.28
CA ALA A 25 5.45 -9.89 9.74
C ALA A 25 5.29 -8.62 10.58
N HIS A 26 5.18 -8.77 11.91
CA HIS A 26 5.06 -7.63 12.83
C HIS A 26 6.33 -6.77 12.87
N ALA A 27 7.51 -7.39 12.85
CA ALA A 27 8.77 -6.66 12.79
C ALA A 27 8.90 -5.88 11.48
N SER A 28 8.54 -6.52 10.36
CA SER A 28 8.66 -5.94 9.01
C SER A 28 7.71 -4.76 8.82
N ILE A 29 6.44 -4.87 9.21
CA ILE A 29 5.47 -3.78 9.00
C ILE A 29 5.76 -2.56 9.89
N ALA A 30 6.40 -2.78 11.04
CA ALA A 30 6.82 -1.72 11.95
C ALA A 30 8.23 -1.18 11.64
N ALA A 31 8.95 -1.79 10.69
CA ALA A 31 10.30 -1.39 10.35
C ALA A 31 10.29 -0.09 9.52
N PRO A 32 11.23 0.84 9.78
CA PRO A 32 11.41 2.03 8.95
C PRO A 32 11.66 1.70 7.47
N ASP A 33 12.24 0.55 7.18
CA ASP A 33 12.53 0.12 5.80
C ASP A 33 11.25 -0.01 4.97
N TRP A 34 10.16 -0.51 5.56
CA TRP A 34 8.88 -0.61 4.85
C TRP A 34 8.25 0.77 4.62
N GLU A 35 8.29 1.64 5.62
CA GLU A 35 7.82 3.02 5.50
C GLU A 35 8.61 3.77 4.40
N ASN A 36 9.94 3.70 4.45
CA ASN A 36 10.83 4.30 3.46
C ASN A 36 10.55 3.75 2.06
N TRP A 37 10.40 2.43 1.92
CA TRP A 37 10.10 1.80 0.63
C TRP A 37 8.81 2.33 0.02
N THR A 38 7.71 2.39 0.78
CA THR A 38 6.44 2.91 0.27
C THR A 38 6.54 4.41 -0.04
N LEU A 39 7.26 5.18 0.78
CA LEU A 39 7.49 6.61 0.54
C LEU A 39 8.25 6.85 -0.78
N GLU A 40 9.28 6.05 -1.06
CA GLU A 40 10.01 6.11 -2.33
C GLU A 40 9.09 5.82 -3.53
N ARG A 41 8.24 4.78 -3.46
CA ARG A 41 7.29 4.47 -4.55
C ARG A 41 6.31 5.61 -4.80
N ARG A 42 5.85 6.28 -3.74
CA ARG A 42 5.03 7.50 -3.86
C ARG A 42 5.82 8.63 -4.54
N ASN A 43 7.05 8.86 -4.09
CA ASN A 43 7.91 9.93 -4.62
C ASN A 43 8.24 9.72 -6.10
N GLU A 44 8.38 8.47 -6.56
CA GLU A 44 8.55 8.16 -7.98
C GLU A 44 7.38 8.63 -8.83
N LEU A 45 6.13 8.52 -8.34
CA LEU A 45 4.97 9.05 -9.05
C LEU A 45 5.02 10.58 -9.09
N THR A 46 5.29 11.23 -7.96
CA THR A 46 5.38 12.70 -7.90
C THR A 46 6.49 13.23 -8.81
N ALA A 47 7.68 12.64 -8.78
CA ALA A 47 8.79 13.03 -9.65
C ALA A 47 8.43 12.88 -11.13
N PHE A 48 7.84 11.74 -11.50
CA PHE A 48 7.38 11.51 -12.87
C PHE A 48 6.35 12.55 -13.34
N LEU A 49 5.38 12.90 -12.47
CA LEU A 49 4.38 13.91 -12.80
C LEU A 49 5.01 15.30 -12.96
N SER A 50 5.95 15.67 -12.09
CA SER A 50 6.62 16.96 -12.17
C SER A 50 7.43 17.10 -13.46
N ASP A 51 8.14 16.03 -13.85
CA ASP A 51 9.00 16.03 -15.04
C ASP A 51 8.21 15.97 -16.36
N HIS A 52 7.09 15.25 -16.39
CA HIS A 52 6.40 14.93 -17.65
C HIS A 52 5.00 15.53 -17.78
N PHE A 53 4.33 15.84 -16.67
CA PHE A 53 2.94 16.29 -16.64
C PHE A 53 2.72 17.45 -15.64
N PRO A 54 3.44 18.59 -15.76
CA PRO A 54 3.42 19.66 -14.76
C PRO A 54 2.01 20.24 -14.51
N ALA A 55 1.14 20.26 -15.51
CA ALA A 55 -0.25 20.67 -15.35
C ALA A 55 -1.04 19.72 -14.43
N ARG A 56 -0.78 18.41 -14.51
CA ARG A 56 -1.40 17.37 -13.68
C ARG A 56 -0.76 17.32 -12.30
N ASP A 57 0.54 17.59 -12.20
CA ASP A 57 1.28 17.73 -10.93
C ASP A 57 0.70 18.86 -10.07
N ALA A 58 0.30 19.98 -10.67
CA ALA A 58 -0.34 21.08 -9.95
C ALA A 58 -1.66 20.69 -9.25
N GLU A 59 -2.32 19.60 -9.68
CA GLU A 59 -3.54 19.08 -9.06
C GLU A 59 -3.27 18.17 -7.85
N TRP A 60 -2.02 17.78 -7.63
CA TRP A 60 -1.61 16.76 -6.65
C TRP A 60 -2.20 17.02 -5.26
N SER A 61 -2.06 18.25 -4.75
CA SER A 61 -2.55 18.58 -3.41
C SER A 61 -4.07 18.47 -3.28
N ALA A 62 -4.82 18.81 -4.33
CA ALA A 62 -6.28 18.72 -4.32
C ALA A 62 -6.74 17.25 -4.34
N ILE A 63 -6.11 16.42 -5.18
CA ILE A 63 -6.39 15.00 -5.29
C ILE A 63 -5.99 14.28 -3.99
N ALA A 64 -4.80 14.55 -3.46
CA ALA A 64 -4.32 13.96 -2.21
C ALA A 64 -5.23 14.29 -1.02
N ARG A 65 -5.76 15.51 -0.94
CA ARG A 65 -6.74 15.90 0.09
C ARG A 65 -8.03 15.10 -0.03
N ARG A 66 -8.53 14.91 -1.26
CA ARG A 66 -9.72 14.10 -1.52
C ARG A 66 -9.49 12.63 -1.18
N ALA A 67 -8.36 12.06 -1.58
CA ALA A 67 -7.98 10.69 -1.26
C ALA A 67 -7.90 10.49 0.26
N ARG A 68 -7.32 11.44 1.00
CA ARG A 68 -7.26 11.40 2.47
C ARG A 68 -8.64 11.47 3.10
N SER A 69 -9.53 12.36 2.66
CA SER A 69 -10.91 12.45 3.17
C SER A 69 -11.67 11.12 2.98
N ILE A 70 -11.58 10.49 1.81
CA ILE A 70 -12.17 9.15 1.58
C ILE A 70 -11.61 8.13 2.57
N VAL A 71 -10.29 8.12 2.77
CA VAL A 71 -9.65 7.17 3.70
C VAL A 71 -10.09 7.41 5.14
N ASP A 72 -10.13 8.65 5.59
CA ASP A 72 -10.45 8.99 6.98
C ASP A 72 -11.94 8.78 7.29
N GLU A 73 -12.82 9.03 6.33
CA GLU A 73 -14.28 8.91 6.51
C GLU A 73 -14.79 7.48 6.33
N GLU A 74 -14.20 6.71 5.40
CA GLU A 74 -14.70 5.37 5.03
C GLU A 74 -13.77 4.25 5.46
N VAL A 75 -12.49 4.34 5.07
CA VAL A 75 -11.53 3.22 5.17
C VAL A 75 -11.05 3.02 6.59
N ALA A 76 -10.63 4.07 7.28
CA ALA A 76 -10.09 3.99 8.63
C ALA A 76 -11.14 3.47 9.63
N PRO A 77 -12.40 3.96 9.66
CA PRO A 77 -13.42 3.44 10.56
C PRO A 77 -13.80 1.99 10.25
N ALA A 78 -13.87 1.61 8.97
CA ALA A 78 -14.16 0.23 8.58
C ALA A 78 -13.02 -0.72 8.99
N SER A 79 -11.78 -0.29 8.80
CA SER A 79 -10.58 -1.06 9.11
C SER A 79 -10.41 -1.25 10.62
N ALA A 80 -10.62 -0.20 11.42
CA ALA A 80 -10.58 -0.29 12.88
C ALA A 80 -11.60 -1.29 13.44
N ARG A 81 -12.78 -1.41 12.81
CA ARG A 81 -13.79 -2.42 13.19
C ARG A 81 -13.43 -3.83 12.73
N ALA A 82 -12.78 -3.96 11.56
CA ALA A 82 -12.52 -5.25 10.93
C ALA A 82 -11.17 -5.88 11.30
N LEU A 83 -10.23 -5.11 11.86
CA LEU A 83 -8.84 -5.49 12.12
C LEU A 83 -8.47 -5.33 13.60
N THR A 84 -9.37 -5.68 14.51
CA THR A 84 -9.18 -5.52 15.96
C THR A 84 -7.96 -6.26 16.51
N ASP A 85 -7.55 -7.33 15.83
CA ASP A 85 -6.45 -8.21 16.26
C ASP A 85 -5.11 -7.85 15.61
N LEU A 86 -5.07 -6.82 14.76
CA LEU A 86 -3.84 -6.37 14.09
C LEU A 86 -3.19 -5.20 14.85
N PRO A 87 -1.86 -5.06 14.77
CA PRO A 87 -1.17 -3.94 15.39
C PRO A 87 -1.60 -2.60 14.76
N PRO A 88 -1.59 -1.48 15.51
CA PRO A 88 -1.91 -0.15 14.98
C PRO A 88 -1.14 0.23 13.71
N ALA A 89 0.11 -0.25 13.59
CA ALA A 89 0.95 -0.10 12.41
C ALA A 89 0.29 -0.67 11.13
N ALA A 90 -0.49 -1.74 11.23
CA ALA A 90 -1.20 -2.32 10.09
C ALA A 90 -2.35 -1.43 9.60
N ILE A 91 -3.06 -0.76 10.51
CA ILE A 91 -4.12 0.19 10.15
C ILE A 91 -3.49 1.43 9.51
N ALA A 92 -2.37 1.92 10.07
CA ALA A 92 -1.62 3.03 9.49
C ALA A 92 -1.09 2.70 8.07
N ALA A 93 -0.49 1.51 7.89
CA ALA A 93 -0.04 1.04 6.58
C ALA A 93 -1.20 0.92 5.59
N LEU A 94 -2.31 0.28 5.96
CA LEU A 94 -3.49 0.15 5.10
C LEU A 94 -4.03 1.51 4.65
N THR A 95 -4.20 2.45 5.58
CA THR A 95 -4.71 3.79 5.26
C THR A 95 -3.74 4.61 4.41
N TRP A 96 -2.43 4.42 4.58
CA TRP A 96 -1.41 4.98 3.70
C TRP A 96 -1.48 4.37 2.29
N ASP A 97 -1.55 3.04 2.20
CA ASP A 97 -1.55 2.31 0.93
C ASP A 97 -2.79 2.63 0.10
N VAL A 98 -3.98 2.64 0.72
CA VAL A 98 -5.23 2.97 0.03
C VAL A 98 -5.22 4.42 -0.46
N ALA A 99 -4.72 5.37 0.33
CA ALA A 99 -4.59 6.76 -0.10
C ALA A 99 -3.71 6.86 -1.37
N ASN A 100 -2.57 6.17 -1.39
CA ASN A 100 -1.66 6.20 -2.54
C ASN A 100 -2.16 5.37 -3.73
N ALA A 101 -2.95 4.32 -3.51
CA ALA A 101 -3.64 3.61 -4.58
C ALA A 101 -4.68 4.50 -5.27
N LEU A 102 -5.39 5.35 -4.51
CA LEU A 102 -6.26 6.37 -5.08
C LEU A 102 -5.48 7.41 -5.90
N MET A 103 -4.26 7.77 -5.46
CA MET A 103 -3.38 8.64 -6.24
C MET A 103 -2.96 7.98 -7.57
N GLU A 104 -2.49 6.73 -7.55
CA GLU A 104 -2.14 5.99 -8.77
C GLU A 104 -3.34 5.87 -9.72
N ALA A 105 -4.54 5.60 -9.18
CA ALA A 105 -5.76 5.52 -9.98
C ALA A 105 -6.14 6.86 -10.61
N ALA A 106 -5.96 7.98 -9.89
CA ALA A 106 -6.26 9.32 -10.37
C ALA A 106 -5.30 9.79 -11.49
N TYR A 107 -4.06 9.28 -11.49
CA TYR A 107 -3.01 9.61 -12.46
C TYR A 107 -2.79 8.52 -13.51
N ARG A 108 -3.72 7.56 -13.64
CA ARG A 108 -3.64 6.45 -14.60
C ARG A 108 -3.55 6.88 -16.07
N ASP A 109 -3.99 8.11 -16.37
CA ASP A 109 -3.88 8.76 -17.67
C ASP A 109 -2.44 9.22 -17.98
N CYS A 110 -1.64 9.46 -16.93
CA CYS A 110 -0.25 9.90 -17.02
C CYS A 110 0.73 8.72 -16.95
N ARG A 111 0.49 7.79 -16.01
CA ARG A 111 1.35 6.61 -15.75
C ARG A 111 0.47 5.44 -15.29
N PRO A 112 0.68 4.21 -15.79
CA PRO A 112 -0.02 3.06 -15.24
C PRO A 112 0.32 2.86 -13.75
N PRO A 113 -0.60 2.34 -12.93
CA PRO A 113 -0.30 1.97 -11.54
C PRO A 113 0.86 0.97 -11.48
N LEU A 114 1.72 1.09 -10.47
CA LEU A 114 2.91 0.25 -10.36
C LEU A 114 3.05 -0.46 -9.02
N PHE A 115 2.43 0.04 -7.95
CA PHE A 115 2.69 -0.50 -6.63
C PHE A 115 1.46 -0.51 -5.74
N PHE A 116 0.91 0.65 -5.39
CA PHE A 116 -0.12 0.74 -4.34
C PHE A 116 -1.44 0.08 -4.74
N THR A 117 -1.82 0.17 -6.01
CA THR A 117 -2.99 -0.53 -6.54
C THR A 117 -2.84 -2.04 -6.42
N HIS A 118 -1.62 -2.58 -6.50
CA HIS A 118 -1.36 -4.00 -6.26
C HIS A 118 -1.42 -4.37 -4.78
N LEU A 119 -1.03 -3.47 -3.86
CA LEU A 119 -1.23 -3.68 -2.42
C LEU A 119 -2.71 -3.80 -2.05
N VAL A 120 -3.59 -3.03 -2.71
CA VAL A 120 -5.05 -3.15 -2.53
C VAL A 120 -5.55 -4.56 -2.88
N GLU A 121 -4.99 -5.22 -3.90
CA GLU A 121 -5.35 -6.61 -4.24
C GLU A 121 -4.89 -7.61 -3.17
N VAL A 122 -3.76 -7.36 -2.49
CA VAL A 122 -3.32 -8.15 -1.32
C VAL A 122 -4.35 -8.07 -0.19
N TYR A 123 -4.78 -6.84 0.13
CA TYR A 123 -5.80 -6.61 1.14
C TYR A 123 -7.15 -7.26 0.78
N ARG A 124 -7.56 -7.20 -0.48
CA ARG A 124 -8.79 -7.84 -1.01
C ARG A 124 -8.74 -9.35 -0.92
N ALA A 125 -7.57 -9.95 -1.16
CA ALA A 125 -7.33 -11.37 -0.95
C ALA A 125 -7.32 -11.78 0.53
N GLY A 126 -7.38 -10.80 1.44
CA GLY A 126 -7.46 -11.01 2.88
C GLY A 126 -6.10 -11.16 3.54
N HIS A 127 -5.03 -10.66 2.92
CA HIS A 127 -3.66 -10.67 3.43
C HIS A 127 -3.17 -9.25 3.76
N LEU A 128 -2.01 -9.15 4.41
CA LEU A 128 -1.36 -7.89 4.78
C LEU A 128 -0.01 -7.79 4.06
N PRO A 129 0.24 -6.75 3.23
CA PRO A 129 1.59 -6.44 2.80
C PRO A 129 2.37 -5.87 3.99
N VAL A 130 3.52 -6.47 4.28
CA VAL A 130 4.29 -6.16 5.51
C VAL A 130 5.72 -5.70 5.21
N GLY A 131 6.18 -5.78 3.97
CA GLY A 131 7.56 -5.45 3.65
C GLY A 131 7.94 -5.68 2.19
N TRP A 132 9.17 -5.33 1.86
CA TRP A 132 9.79 -5.65 0.58
C TRP A 132 11.12 -6.36 0.81
N ASP A 133 11.27 -7.52 0.18
CA ASP A 133 12.52 -8.28 0.16
C ASP A 133 13.39 -7.73 -0.98
N THR A 134 14.37 -6.90 -0.64
CA THR A 134 15.26 -6.24 -1.62
C THR A 134 16.19 -7.22 -2.31
N GLU A 135 16.57 -8.32 -1.67
CA GLU A 135 17.41 -9.36 -2.27
C GLU A 135 16.66 -10.14 -3.35
N ARG A 136 15.38 -10.44 -3.10
CA ARG A 136 14.54 -11.22 -4.02
C ARG A 136 13.71 -10.36 -4.97
N GLY A 137 13.64 -9.06 -4.73
CA GLY A 137 12.75 -8.15 -5.45
C GLY A 137 11.29 -8.56 -5.31
N ALA A 138 10.85 -8.89 -4.09
CA ALA A 138 9.54 -9.47 -3.84
C ALA A 138 8.80 -8.81 -2.68
N LEU A 139 7.48 -8.67 -2.80
CA LEU A 139 6.60 -8.21 -1.73
C LEU A 139 6.51 -9.28 -0.64
N VAL A 140 6.66 -8.88 0.62
CA VAL A 140 6.43 -9.76 1.77
C VAL A 140 4.98 -9.63 2.21
N ILE A 141 4.27 -10.75 2.26
CA ILE A 141 2.84 -10.83 2.57
C ILE A 141 2.61 -11.69 3.80
N PHE A 142 1.68 -11.29 4.67
CA PHE A 142 1.23 -12.04 5.83
C PHE A 142 -0.25 -12.43 5.72
#